data_AF-A0A135L4U4-F1
#
_entry.id   AF-A0A135L4U4-F1
#
_cell.length_a   1.000
_cell.length_b   1.000
_cell.length_c   1.000
_cell.angle_alpha   90.00
_cell.angle_beta   90.00
_cell.angle_gamma   90.00
#
_symmetry.space_group_name_H-M   'P 1'
#
loop_
_entity.id
_entity.type
_entity.pdbx_description
1 polymer ?
#
loop_
_entity_poly.entity_id
_entity_poly.type
_entity_poly.pdbx_seq_one_letter_code
_entity_poly.pdbx_strand_id
1 'polypeptide(L)'
;MFKKFIMLLLIVLVIFIGKEIYNYKTYFFNPFLFEQDHVTYLPYTAYKKTMGYTLTDYITPDDSEILTNRNEIKLMYKELKKGEVLGNSLDNPSLLAKPKGYITIYSDIDNKKGMSIVSRIMWYGENYDYVKVSGEFERKGEKISGYLYIRMTPEIKEFFSLKFNQNYKE
;
A
#
# COMPACT_ATOMS: atom_id res chain seq x y z
N MET A 1 52.32 -13.38 11.77
CA MET A 1 51.43 -13.00 10.63
C MET A 1 50.01 -13.54 10.77
N PHE A 2 49.83 -14.82 11.12
CA PHE A 2 48.50 -15.47 11.23
C PHE A 2 47.48 -14.72 12.10
N LYS A 3 47.85 -14.23 13.29
CA LYS A 3 46.95 -13.45 14.17
C LYS A 3 46.43 -12.15 13.53
N LYS A 4 47.26 -11.46 12.74
CA LYS A 4 46.86 -10.22 12.04
C LYS A 4 45.89 -10.53 10.90
N PHE A 5 46.08 -11.66 10.22
CA PHE A 5 45.20 -12.11 9.14
C PHE A 5 43.82 -12.52 9.67
N ILE A 6 43.77 -13.25 10.78
CA ILE A 6 42.50 -13.61 11.46
C ILE A 6 41.74 -12.36 11.91
N MET A 7 42.44 -11.37 12.47
CA MET A 7 41.82 -10.12 12.92
C MET A 7 41.22 -9.33 11.74
N LEU A 8 41.92 -9.27 10.60
CA LEU A 8 41.41 -8.63 9.39
C LEU A 8 40.15 -9.34 8.87
N LEU A 9 40.16 -10.68 8.86
CA LEU A 9 39.05 -11.48 8.38
C LEU A 9 37.79 -11.32 9.25
N LEU A 10 37.97 -11.21 10.57
CA LEU A 10 36.90 -10.87 11.52
C LEU A 10 36.30 -9.49 11.25
N ILE A 11 37.11 -8.47 10.98
CA ILE A 11 36.63 -7.11 10.67
C ILE A 11 35.78 -7.12 9.39
N VAL A 12 36.25 -7.79 8.34
CA VAL A 12 35.50 -7.93 7.08
C VAL A 12 34.17 -8.66 7.31
N LEU A 13 34.17 -9.72 8.13
CA LEU A 13 32.97 -10.47 8.48
C LEU A 13 31.95 -9.60 9.23
N VAL A 14 32.40 -8.79 10.19
CA VAL A 14 31.55 -7.86 10.95
C VAL A 14 30.98 -6.77 10.05
N ILE A 15 31.74 -6.24 9.10
CA ILE A 15 31.24 -5.28 8.12
C ILE A 15 30.19 -5.92 7.20
N PHE A 16 30.44 -7.14 6.73
CA PHE A 16 29.48 -7.88 5.90
C PHE A 16 28.18 -8.19 6.65
N ILE A 17 28.29 -8.76 7.85
CA ILE A 17 27.14 -9.08 8.71
C ILE A 17 26.42 -7.78 9.11
N GLY A 18 27.14 -6.72 9.46
CA GLY A 18 26.56 -5.42 9.79
C GLY A 18 25.81 -4.79 8.62
N LYS A 19 26.35 -4.90 7.40
CA LYS A 19 25.70 -4.45 6.16
C LYS A 19 24.47 -5.28 5.84
N GLU A 20 24.55 -6.61 5.96
CA GLU A 20 23.41 -7.51 5.77
C GLU A 20 22.32 -7.26 6.80
N ILE A 21 22.64 -7.08 8.10
CA ILE A 21 21.67 -6.73 9.14
C ILE A 21 21.04 -5.36 8.89
N TYR A 22 21.83 -4.38 8.45
CA TYR A 22 21.33 -3.05 8.09
C TYR A 22 20.36 -3.11 6.89
N ASN A 23 20.69 -3.90 5.87
CA ASN A 23 19.82 -4.12 4.71
C ASN A 23 18.60 -4.99 5.07
N TYR A 24 18.71 -5.93 6.02
CA TYR A 24 17.58 -6.72 6.51
C TYR A 24 16.60 -5.86 7.33
N LYS A 25 17.11 -4.79 7.97
CA LYS A 25 16.31 -3.69 8.54
C LYS A 25 15.97 -2.63 7.49
N THR A 26 15.67 -3.03 6.24
CA THR A 26 14.95 -2.13 5.35
C THR A 26 13.58 -1.92 6.00
N TYR A 27 13.41 -0.83 6.73
CA TYR A 27 12.09 -0.41 7.18
C TYR A 27 11.30 -0.12 5.91
N PHE A 28 10.09 -0.62 5.87
CA PHE A 28 9.15 -0.46 4.81
C PHE A 28 8.00 0.43 5.28
N PHE A 29 7.37 1.14 4.35
CA PHE A 29 6.25 2.02 4.69
C PHE A 29 4.98 1.21 4.89
N ASN A 30 4.44 1.18 6.11
CA ASN A 30 3.12 0.61 6.35
C ASN A 30 2.05 1.64 5.96
N PRO A 31 1.33 1.43 4.86
CA PRO A 31 0.36 2.41 4.40
C PRO A 31 -0.85 2.54 5.35
N PHE A 32 -1.14 1.49 6.14
CA PHE A 32 -2.22 1.50 7.12
C PHE A 32 -1.87 2.28 8.40
N LEU A 33 -0.61 2.20 8.84
CA LEU A 33 -0.14 2.88 10.07
C LEU A 33 0.53 4.23 9.80
N PHE A 34 0.94 4.49 8.56
CA PHE A 34 1.80 5.61 8.18
C PHE A 34 3.13 5.68 8.94
N GLU A 35 3.65 4.52 9.34
CA GLU A 35 4.85 4.38 10.14
C GLU A 35 5.87 3.48 9.45
N GLN A 36 7.09 3.48 9.98
CA GLN A 36 8.10 2.48 9.65
C GLN A 36 7.65 1.13 10.17
N ASP A 37 7.66 0.13 9.29
CA ASP A 37 7.33 -1.25 9.62
C ASP A 37 8.31 -2.19 8.95
N HIS A 38 8.42 -3.43 9.40
CA HIS A 38 9.30 -4.45 8.80
C HIS A 38 8.55 -5.38 7.85
N VAL A 39 7.28 -5.08 7.57
CA VAL A 39 6.35 -6.01 6.94
C VAL A 39 5.97 -5.61 5.51
N THR A 40 6.09 -4.36 5.07
CA THR A 40 5.70 -4.03 3.69
C THR A 40 6.85 -4.22 2.70
N TYR A 41 6.62 -4.11 1.38
CA TYR A 41 7.68 -4.27 0.36
C TYR A 41 8.25 -2.94 -0.13
N LEU A 42 7.67 -1.81 0.31
CA LEU A 42 8.05 -0.48 -0.13
C LEU A 42 9.08 0.10 0.82
N PRO A 43 10.35 0.25 0.42
CA PRO A 43 11.36 0.78 1.32
C PRO A 43 10.87 2.13 1.85
N TYR A 44 11.03 2.38 3.15
CA TYR A 44 10.54 3.60 3.80
C TYR A 44 11.12 4.86 3.18
N THR A 45 12.28 4.74 2.52
CA THR A 45 12.87 5.80 1.70
C THR A 45 11.99 6.21 0.51
N ALA A 46 11.13 5.34 0.00
CA ALA A 46 10.10 5.66 -1.00
C ALA A 46 8.93 6.47 -0.41
N TYR A 47 8.68 6.36 0.90
CA TYR A 47 7.77 7.23 1.65
C TYR A 47 8.49 8.51 2.09
N LYS A 48 8.99 9.28 1.13
CA LYS A 48 9.59 10.58 1.40
C LYS A 48 8.85 11.66 0.61
N LYS A 49 8.46 12.70 1.34
CA LYS A 49 7.97 14.02 0.89
C LYS A 49 6.45 14.16 0.79
N THR A 50 5.85 13.79 -0.33
CA THR A 50 4.46 14.14 -0.64
C THR A 50 3.69 12.94 -1.19
N MET A 51 2.45 12.81 -0.76
CA MET A 51 1.54 11.78 -1.24
C MET A 51 0.39 12.41 -1.99
N GLY A 52 -0.04 11.72 -3.03
CA GLY A 52 -1.26 12.03 -3.74
C GLY A 52 -1.95 10.73 -4.14
N TYR A 53 -3.15 10.86 -4.65
CA TYR A 53 -3.88 9.72 -5.19
C TYR A 53 -4.63 10.11 -6.46
N THR A 54 -4.85 9.13 -7.33
CA THR A 54 -5.76 9.25 -8.46
C THR A 54 -7.00 8.42 -8.21
N LEU A 55 -8.12 8.88 -8.76
CA LEU A 55 -9.39 8.15 -8.81
C LEU A 55 -9.62 7.76 -10.27
N THR A 56 -9.71 6.47 -10.54
CA THR A 56 -10.00 5.97 -11.89
C THR A 56 -11.25 5.09 -11.85
N ASP A 57 -12.29 5.49 -12.57
CA ASP A 57 -13.45 4.65 -12.86
C ASP A 57 -13.19 3.86 -14.15
N TYR A 58 -13.60 2.58 -14.22
CA TYR A 58 -13.50 1.81 -15.48
C TYR A 58 -14.53 2.23 -16.54
N ILE A 59 -15.50 3.07 -16.19
CA ILE A 59 -16.54 3.58 -17.10
C ILE A 59 -16.06 4.81 -17.88
N THR A 60 -15.22 5.67 -17.30
CA THR A 60 -14.73 6.92 -17.91
C THR A 60 -13.20 6.90 -18.11
N PRO A 61 -12.68 7.27 -19.30
CA PRO A 61 -11.24 7.22 -19.56
C PRO A 61 -10.46 8.36 -18.88
N ASP A 62 -9.51 7.96 -18.01
CA ASP A 62 -8.11 8.40 -17.82
C ASP A 62 -7.65 9.88 -17.80
N ASP A 63 -8.52 10.85 -17.51
CA ASP A 63 -8.07 12.16 -16.99
C ASP A 63 -8.10 12.19 -15.46
N SER A 64 -7.36 11.28 -14.82
CA SER A 64 -7.26 11.29 -13.35
C SER A 64 -6.14 12.24 -12.91
N GLU A 65 -6.50 13.45 -12.48
CA GLU A 65 -5.58 14.37 -11.81
C GLU A 65 -5.05 13.75 -10.51
N ILE A 66 -3.78 13.98 -10.19
CA ILE A 66 -3.21 13.58 -8.90
C ILE A 66 -3.70 14.55 -7.83
N LEU A 67 -4.61 14.08 -6.97
CA LEU A 67 -5.12 14.85 -5.85
C LEU A 67 -4.17 14.76 -4.65
N THR A 68 -3.71 15.91 -4.17
CA THR A 68 -2.70 16.02 -3.11
C THR A 68 -3.34 16.21 -1.74
N ASN A 69 -4.08 15.20 -1.26
CA ASN A 69 -4.80 15.29 0.02
C ASN A 69 -4.40 14.19 1.02
N ARG A 70 -3.39 14.49 1.84
CA ARG A 70 -2.87 13.56 2.86
C ARG A 70 -3.93 13.11 3.88
N ASN A 71 -4.91 13.96 4.21
CA ASN A 71 -5.93 13.63 5.20
C ASN A 71 -6.92 12.61 4.65
N GLU A 72 -7.30 12.72 3.38
CA GLU A 72 -8.14 11.71 2.71
C GLU A 72 -7.43 10.37 2.59
N ILE A 73 -6.14 10.37 2.23
CA ILE A 73 -5.34 9.14 2.21
C ILE A 73 -5.28 8.49 3.61
N LYS A 74 -5.06 9.30 4.66
CA LYS A 74 -5.10 8.81 6.05
C LYS A 74 -6.45 8.25 6.44
N LEU A 75 -7.53 8.93 6.07
CA LEU A 75 -8.90 8.47 6.32
C LEU A 75 -9.13 7.12 5.65
N MET A 76 -8.80 6.99 4.35
CA MET A 76 -8.97 5.76 3.60
C MET A 76 -8.34 4.57 4.34
N TYR A 77 -7.05 4.67 4.68
CA TYR A 77 -6.37 3.58 5.38
C TYR A 77 -6.88 3.32 6.80
N LYS A 78 -7.22 4.37 7.56
CA LYS A 78 -7.78 4.24 8.90
C LYS A 78 -9.08 3.45 8.88
N GLU A 79 -9.96 3.75 7.94
CA GLU A 79 -11.25 3.08 7.82
C GLU A 79 -11.12 1.68 7.24
N LEU A 80 -10.23 1.46 6.26
CA LEU A 80 -9.92 0.11 5.76
C LEU A 80 -9.42 -0.84 6.86
N LYS A 81 -8.68 -0.33 7.85
CA LYS A 81 -8.24 -1.13 9.00
C LYS A 81 -9.39 -1.60 9.90
N LYS A 82 -10.51 -0.86 9.92
CA LYS A 82 -11.70 -1.26 10.67
C LYS A 82 -12.56 -2.28 9.92
N GLY A 83 -12.37 -2.38 8.61
CA GLY A 83 -13.12 -3.29 7.76
C GLY A 83 -12.84 -4.76 8.07
N GLU A 84 -13.87 -5.60 7.95
CA GLU A 84 -13.74 -7.05 8.09
C GLU A 84 -12.88 -7.61 6.95
N VAL A 85 -11.85 -8.40 7.27
CA VAL A 85 -11.06 -9.11 6.27
C VAL A 85 -11.84 -10.32 5.78
N LEU A 86 -12.30 -10.27 4.52
CA LEU A 86 -13.09 -11.33 3.89
C LEU A 86 -12.19 -12.49 3.40
N GLY A 87 -10.92 -12.21 3.14
CA GLY A 87 -9.91 -13.22 2.78
C GLY A 87 -8.88 -12.74 1.76
N ASN A 88 -7.96 -13.62 1.38
CA ASN A 88 -6.99 -13.36 0.32
C ASN A 88 -7.61 -13.65 -1.06
N SER A 89 -7.25 -12.84 -2.05
CA SER A 89 -7.61 -13.03 -3.46
C SER A 89 -7.26 -14.38 -4.09
N LEU A 90 -6.18 -15.02 -3.65
CA LEU A 90 -5.77 -16.36 -4.11
C LEU A 90 -6.75 -17.43 -3.62
N ASP A 91 -7.22 -17.27 -2.39
CA ASP A 91 -8.07 -18.26 -1.72
C ASP A 91 -9.57 -18.01 -1.93
N ASN A 92 -9.95 -16.84 -2.46
CA ASN A 92 -11.34 -16.40 -2.60
C ASN A 92 -11.65 -15.98 -4.05
N PRO A 93 -11.61 -16.92 -5.02
CA PRO A 93 -11.90 -16.63 -6.41
C PRO A 93 -13.36 -16.20 -6.63
N SER A 94 -14.27 -16.57 -5.73
CA SER A 94 -15.69 -16.15 -5.75
C SER A 94 -15.87 -14.63 -5.64
N LEU A 95 -14.86 -13.91 -5.11
CA LEU A 95 -14.85 -12.45 -4.99
C LEU A 95 -14.18 -11.74 -6.18
N LEU A 96 -13.74 -12.50 -7.21
CA LEU A 96 -13.21 -11.98 -8.48
C LEU A 96 -14.34 -11.43 -9.36
N ALA A 97 -14.96 -10.34 -8.94
CA ALA A 97 -15.79 -9.53 -9.81
C ALA A 97 -14.91 -8.63 -10.70
N LYS A 98 -15.47 -8.05 -11.76
CA LYS A 98 -14.78 -6.96 -12.46
C LYS A 98 -14.79 -5.72 -11.54
N PRO A 99 -13.64 -5.09 -11.26
CA PRO A 99 -13.63 -3.86 -10.46
C PRO A 99 -14.40 -2.76 -11.18
N LYS A 100 -15.10 -1.93 -10.41
CA LYS A 100 -15.78 -0.73 -10.92
C LYS A 100 -14.78 0.42 -11.09
N GLY A 101 -13.73 0.42 -10.29
CA GLY A 101 -12.56 1.27 -10.51
C GLY A 101 -11.51 1.05 -9.43
N TYR A 102 -10.54 1.96 -9.39
CA TYR A 102 -9.47 1.91 -8.40
C TYR A 102 -8.98 3.30 -7.98
N ILE A 103 -8.47 3.36 -6.75
CA ILE A 103 -7.67 4.46 -6.24
C ILE A 103 -6.21 4.03 -6.28
N THR A 104 -5.36 4.79 -6.98
CA THR A 104 -3.90 4.57 -6.91
C THR A 104 -3.29 5.62 -6.00
N ILE A 105 -2.53 5.20 -5.01
CA ILE A 105 -1.85 6.08 -4.06
C ILE A 105 -0.38 6.14 -4.44
N TYR A 106 0.14 7.35 -4.58
CA TYR A 106 1.50 7.65 -5.01
C TYR A 106 2.33 8.28 -3.88
N SER A 107 3.64 8.08 -3.93
CA SER A 107 4.62 8.84 -3.16
C SER A 107 5.54 9.65 -4.07
N ASP A 108 6.17 10.67 -3.51
CA ASP A 108 7.11 11.59 -4.18
C ASP A 108 6.49 12.28 -5.41
N ILE A 109 5.21 12.69 -5.28
CA ILE A 109 4.42 13.28 -6.37
C ILE A 109 5.04 14.59 -6.93
N ASP A 110 5.83 15.31 -6.12
CA ASP A 110 6.53 16.53 -6.57
C ASP A 110 7.71 16.21 -7.51
N ASN A 111 8.15 14.95 -7.54
CA ASN A 111 9.26 14.48 -8.35
C ASN A 111 8.78 13.41 -9.33
N LYS A 112 8.31 13.84 -10.51
CA LYS A 112 7.78 12.95 -11.56
C LYS A 112 8.70 11.76 -11.92
N LYS A 113 10.02 11.90 -11.77
CA LYS A 113 10.99 10.81 -12.04
C LYS A 113 11.13 9.82 -10.87
N GLY A 114 10.82 10.23 -9.64
CA GLY A 114 10.85 9.41 -8.42
C GLY A 114 9.48 8.91 -7.97
N MET A 115 8.41 9.38 -8.62
CA MET A 115 7.04 9.01 -8.29
C MET A 115 6.84 7.50 -8.35
N SER A 116 6.32 6.93 -7.26
CA SER A 116 6.13 5.49 -7.10
C SER A 116 4.71 5.16 -6.65
N ILE A 117 4.16 4.06 -7.16
CA ILE A 117 2.87 3.53 -6.70
C ILE A 117 3.08 2.83 -5.37
N VAL A 118 2.38 3.31 -4.35
CA VAL A 118 2.45 2.81 -2.97
C VAL A 118 1.34 1.80 -2.69
N SER A 119 0.15 2.01 -3.25
CA SER A 119 -0.96 1.09 -3.07
C SER A 119 -2.00 1.28 -4.16
N ARG A 120 -2.80 0.23 -4.37
CA ARG A 120 -4.02 0.30 -5.17
C ARG A 120 -5.18 -0.28 -4.38
N ILE A 121 -6.24 0.51 -4.27
CA ILE A 121 -7.52 0.15 -3.65
C ILE A 121 -8.54 -0.02 -4.76
N MET A 122 -8.89 -1.25 -5.12
CA MET A 122 -9.89 -1.55 -6.15
C MET A 122 -11.24 -1.80 -5.48
N TRP A 123 -12.34 -1.26 -5.98
CA TRP A 123 -13.68 -1.55 -5.46
C TRP A 123 -14.54 -2.33 -6.46
N TYR A 124 -15.48 -3.14 -5.95
CA TYR A 124 -16.23 -4.12 -6.73
C TYR A 124 -17.74 -4.03 -6.45
N GLY A 125 -18.52 -3.82 -7.52
CA GLY A 125 -19.95 -4.19 -7.63
C GLY A 125 -21.01 -3.37 -6.86
N GLU A 126 -22.26 -3.52 -7.29
CA GLU A 126 -23.41 -2.58 -7.12
C GLU A 126 -23.87 -2.31 -5.67
N ASN A 127 -23.42 -3.10 -4.70
CA ASN A 127 -23.74 -2.93 -3.27
C ASN A 127 -22.55 -2.47 -2.39
N TYR A 128 -21.40 -2.12 -2.98
CA TYR A 128 -20.27 -1.46 -2.30
C TYR A 128 -19.69 -2.20 -1.08
N ASP A 129 -19.86 -3.51 -0.95
CA ASP A 129 -19.55 -4.12 0.35
C ASP A 129 -18.06 -4.33 0.60
N TYR A 130 -17.19 -4.33 -0.42
CA TYR A 130 -15.76 -4.58 -0.20
C TYR A 130 -14.82 -3.93 -1.23
N VAL A 131 -13.58 -3.75 -0.80
CA VAL A 131 -12.44 -3.38 -1.65
C VAL A 131 -11.41 -4.50 -1.69
N LYS A 132 -10.57 -4.49 -2.73
CA LYS A 132 -9.34 -5.27 -2.83
C LYS A 132 -8.16 -4.34 -2.67
N VAL A 133 -7.33 -4.58 -1.66
CA VAL A 133 -6.16 -3.74 -1.35
C VAL A 133 -4.89 -4.58 -1.46
N SER A 134 -3.91 -4.07 -2.18
CA SER A 134 -2.56 -4.66 -2.23
C SER A 134 -1.80 -4.38 -0.94
N GLY A 135 -1.19 -5.40 -0.33
CA GLY A 135 -0.36 -5.24 0.86
C GLY A 135 0.26 -6.55 1.35
N GLU A 136 1.03 -6.46 2.43
CA GLU A 136 1.42 -7.62 3.24
C GLU A 136 0.64 -7.60 4.54
N PHE A 137 0.09 -8.75 4.93
CA PHE A 137 -0.80 -8.87 6.07
C PHE A 137 -0.39 -10.05 6.95
N GLU A 138 -0.49 -9.88 8.26
CA GLU A 138 -0.28 -10.97 9.21
C GLU A 138 -1.61 -11.60 9.60
N ARG A 139 -1.80 -12.89 9.30
CA ARG A 139 -2.99 -13.64 9.68
C ARG A 139 -2.55 -14.87 10.46
N LYS A 140 -2.97 -14.97 11.73
CA LYS A 140 -2.61 -16.09 12.62
C LYS A 140 -1.09 -16.34 12.74
N GLY A 141 -0.28 -15.30 12.67
CA GLY A 141 1.19 -15.38 12.75
C GLY A 141 1.90 -15.68 11.43
N GLU A 142 1.17 -15.83 10.32
CA GLU A 142 1.74 -16.03 8.99
C GLU A 142 1.67 -14.74 8.16
N LYS A 143 2.77 -14.41 7.48
CA LYS A 143 2.86 -13.27 6.56
C LYS A 143 2.31 -13.65 5.20
N ILE A 144 1.37 -12.87 4.72
CA ILE A 144 0.71 -13.07 3.43
C ILE A 144 0.89 -11.80 2.61
N SER A 145 1.77 -11.85 1.61
CA SER A 145 1.90 -10.82 0.58
C SER A 145 0.86 -11.09 -0.50
N GLY A 146 0.00 -10.12 -0.79
CA GLY A 146 -1.01 -10.30 -1.82
C GLY A 146 -2.09 -9.23 -1.79
N TYR A 147 -3.27 -9.62 -2.24
CA TYR A 147 -4.42 -8.75 -2.18
C TYR A 147 -5.43 -9.30 -1.18
N LEU A 148 -5.85 -8.46 -0.25
CA LEU A 148 -6.96 -8.79 0.63
C LEU A 148 -8.24 -8.13 0.15
N TYR A 149 -9.32 -8.89 0.31
CA TYR A 149 -10.66 -8.35 0.29
C TYR A 149 -11.03 -7.85 1.68
N ILE A 150 -11.41 -6.59 1.77
CA ILE A 150 -11.76 -5.90 3.01
C ILE A 150 -13.16 -5.32 2.85
N ARG A 151 -14.06 -5.63 3.78
CA ARG A 151 -15.41 -5.06 3.80
C ARG A 151 -15.33 -3.55 4.03
N MET A 152 -16.01 -2.76 3.20
CA MET A 152 -16.04 -1.31 3.35
C MET A 152 -16.83 -0.91 4.59
N THR A 153 -16.29 0.05 5.34
CA THR A 153 -17.07 0.75 6.38
C THR A 153 -18.03 1.75 5.73
N PRO A 154 -19.08 2.20 6.45
CA PRO A 154 -19.97 3.26 5.97
C PRO A 154 -19.23 4.51 5.51
N GLU A 155 -18.17 4.92 6.23
CA GLU A 155 -17.37 6.10 5.92
C GLU A 155 -16.60 5.96 4.61
N ILE A 156 -16.09 4.75 4.31
CA ILE A 156 -15.45 4.45 3.03
C ILE A 156 -16.48 4.45 1.91
N LYS A 157 -17.65 3.83 2.12
CA LYS A 157 -18.75 3.85 1.15
C LYS A 157 -19.17 5.27 0.80
N GLU A 158 -19.30 6.13 1.81
CA GLU A 158 -19.62 7.55 1.63
C GLU A 158 -18.52 8.29 0.89
N PHE A 159 -17.25 8.08 1.25
CA PHE A 159 -16.10 8.67 0.54
C PHE A 159 -16.11 8.30 -0.95
N PHE A 160 -16.27 7.02 -1.28
CA PHE A 160 -16.38 6.57 -2.67
C PHE A 160 -17.61 7.18 -3.35
N SER A 161 -18.78 7.17 -2.70
CA SER A 161 -20.00 7.74 -3.29
C SER A 161 -19.84 9.23 -3.61
N LEU A 162 -19.25 10.03 -2.72
CA LEU A 162 -19.07 11.46 -2.92
C LEU A 162 -18.08 11.75 -4.05
N LYS A 163 -16.92 11.08 -4.03
CA LYS A 163 -15.85 11.32 -5.01
C LYS A 163 -16.21 10.87 -6.42
N PHE A 164 -16.91 9.74 -6.54
CA PHE A 164 -17.30 9.24 -7.86
C PHE A 164 -18.55 9.95 -8.40
N ASN A 165 -19.54 10.30 -7.57
CA ASN A 165 -20.72 11.05 -8.06
C ASN A 165 -20.43 12.51 -8.46
N GLN A 166 -19.40 13.14 -7.88
CA GLN A 166 -18.98 14.49 -8.28
C GLN A 166 -18.43 14.49 -9.72
N ASN A 167 -17.73 13.45 -10.14
CA ASN A 167 -17.16 13.32 -11.50
C ASN A 167 -18.21 13.02 -12.60
N TYR A 168 -19.48 12.75 -12.25
CA TYR A 168 -20.58 12.53 -13.21
C TYR A 168 -21.52 13.75 -13.33
N LYS A 169 -21.23 14.87 -12.66
CA LYS A 169 -22.04 16.09 -12.67
C LYS A 169 -21.46 17.25 -13.48
N GLU A 170 -20.31 17.05 -14.12
CA GLU A 170 -19.72 17.96 -15.11
C GLU A 170 -19.92 17.40 -16.53
#